data_AF-A0A2D9T7Q5-F1
#
_entry.id   AF-A0A2D9T7Q5-F1
#
_cell.length_a   1.000
_cell.length_b   1.000
_cell.length_c   1.000
_cell.angle_alpha   90.00
_cell.angle_beta   90.00
_cell.angle_gamma   90.00
#
_symmetry.space_group_name_H-M   'P 1'
#
loop_
_entity.id
_entity.type
_entity.pdbx_description
1 polymer ?
#
loop_
_entity_poly.entity_id
_entity_poly.type
_entity_poly.pdbx_seq_one_letter_code
_entity_poly.pdbx_strand_id
1 'polypeptide(L)'
;MREMLADASYLTARIRVTLDCPECASPIPVNGMVDQVLCGACQAVVKLHGDLGWKTILRYQKGEGCMEHKVLVNSQLCLAMDYFLAFGPRGGKLYRKWRGLLLEVDAQPIGCGECGHRLDADHLAREAMEEGPAVDAFCPACGHAVPIRVPTRQERSRTHAQCVAIVGETALCGDLSEPETDTTVLFSCLGCGAPAKVDATVPRLLRCEFCDATSYLPDALWLRLHPAQRKRPWALILRSTPDIHAKAQRQV
;
A
#
# COMPACT_ATOMS: atom_id res chain seq x y z
N MET A 1 17.09 -30.09 3.26
CA MET A 1 16.63 -28.68 3.25
C MET A 1 15.66 -28.34 4.40
N ARG A 2 15.65 -29.13 5.51
CA ARG A 2 14.77 -28.92 6.70
C ARG A 2 15.53 -28.46 7.95
N GLU A 3 16.86 -28.48 7.95
CA GLU A 3 17.69 -28.14 9.13
C GLU A 3 18.17 -26.67 9.21
N MET A 4 17.91 -25.84 8.19
CA MET A 4 18.32 -24.41 8.19
C MET A 4 17.28 -23.42 8.77
N LEU A 5 16.27 -23.92 9.48
CA LEU A 5 15.21 -23.07 10.07
C LEU A 5 15.47 -22.64 11.52
N ALA A 6 16.45 -23.23 12.22
CA ALA A 6 16.62 -23.03 13.66
C ALA A 6 17.10 -21.61 14.07
N ASP A 7 17.76 -20.86 13.19
CA ASP A 7 18.34 -19.53 13.50
C ASP A 7 17.71 -18.37 12.70
N ALA A 8 16.66 -18.63 11.93
CA ALA A 8 16.00 -17.57 11.16
C ALA A 8 15.01 -16.81 12.05
N SER A 9 15.21 -15.50 12.18
CA SER A 9 14.21 -14.57 12.74
C SER A 9 13.50 -13.84 11.61
N TYR A 10 12.31 -13.31 11.87
CA TYR A 10 11.59 -12.50 10.89
C TYR A 10 11.54 -11.02 11.29
N LEU A 11 11.71 -10.14 10.31
CA LEU A 11 11.60 -8.70 10.49
C LEU A 11 10.37 -8.17 9.74
N THR A 12 9.62 -7.29 10.38
CA THR A 12 8.43 -6.66 9.80
C THR A 12 8.78 -5.26 9.30
N ALA A 13 8.80 -5.07 7.98
CA ALA A 13 8.87 -3.74 7.38
C ALA A 13 7.46 -3.22 7.16
N ARG A 14 6.98 -2.33 8.04
CA ARG A 14 5.66 -1.74 7.94
C ARG A 14 5.70 -0.54 7.01
N ILE A 15 4.89 -0.58 5.96
CA ILE A 15 4.90 0.35 4.84
C ILE A 15 3.63 1.18 4.83
N ARG A 16 3.79 2.49 4.60
CA ARG A 16 2.70 3.38 4.19
C ARG A 16 3.14 4.14 2.96
N VAL A 17 2.31 4.11 1.93
CA VAL A 17 2.55 4.85 0.70
C VAL A 17 1.36 5.75 0.42
N THR A 18 1.66 6.97 0.00
CA THR A 18 0.68 7.93 -0.52
C THR A 18 1.25 8.52 -1.78
N LEU A 19 0.44 8.63 -2.84
CA LEU A 19 0.83 9.31 -4.07
C LEU A 19 -0.19 10.40 -4.40
N ASP A 20 0.25 11.49 -4.99
CA ASP A 20 -0.64 12.51 -5.53
C ASP A 20 -1.24 12.02 -6.85
N CYS A 21 -2.56 12.15 -7.01
CA CYS A 21 -3.24 11.80 -8.25
C CYS A 21 -2.71 12.67 -9.40
N PRO A 22 -2.29 12.09 -10.53
CA PRO A 22 -1.81 12.88 -11.67
C PRO A 22 -2.92 13.73 -12.32
N GLU A 23 -4.19 13.34 -12.17
CA GLU A 23 -5.33 14.04 -12.77
C GLU A 23 -5.85 15.20 -11.91
N CYS A 24 -5.89 15.03 -10.59
CA CYS A 24 -6.55 16.00 -9.69
C CYS A 24 -5.69 16.42 -8.48
N ALA A 25 -4.44 15.98 -8.40
CA ALA A 25 -3.49 16.21 -7.29
C ALA A 25 -3.97 15.76 -5.89
N SER A 26 -5.11 15.08 -5.79
CA SER A 26 -5.61 14.56 -4.52
C SER A 26 -4.76 13.38 -4.03
N PRO A 27 -4.50 13.25 -2.72
CA PRO A 27 -3.69 12.17 -2.19
C PRO A 27 -4.43 10.82 -2.31
N ILE A 28 -3.73 9.81 -2.82
CA ILE A 28 -4.20 8.44 -2.97
C ILE A 28 -3.38 7.54 -2.04
N PRO A 29 -3.99 6.93 -1.01
CA PRO A 29 -3.29 5.93 -0.21
C PRO A 29 -3.10 4.63 -1.03
N VAL A 30 -1.90 4.08 -0.98
CA VAL A 30 -1.56 2.80 -1.61
C VAL A 30 -1.44 1.74 -0.52
N ASN A 31 -2.56 1.04 -0.28
CA ASN A 31 -2.73 0.12 0.84
C ASN A 31 -2.32 -1.34 0.52
N GLY A 32 -1.40 -1.54 -0.42
CA GLY A 32 -0.87 -2.85 -0.76
C GLY A 32 0.07 -2.82 -1.96
N MET A 33 0.71 -3.94 -2.25
CA MET A 33 1.61 -4.19 -3.37
C MET A 33 0.80 -4.48 -4.65
N VAL A 34 0.17 -3.44 -5.20
CA VAL A 34 -0.69 -3.52 -6.39
C VAL A 34 -0.07 -2.83 -7.59
N ASP A 35 -0.53 -3.14 -8.81
CA ASP A 35 -0.05 -2.49 -10.04
C ASP A 35 -0.87 -1.22 -10.41
N GLN A 36 -2.00 -0.98 -9.73
CA GLN A 36 -2.83 0.19 -9.94
C GLN A 36 -3.62 0.56 -8.69
N VAL A 37 -4.00 1.82 -8.57
CA VAL A 37 -4.86 2.34 -7.50
C VAL A 37 -5.93 3.27 -8.06
N LEU A 38 -7.08 3.32 -7.38
CA LEU A 38 -8.19 4.21 -7.75
C LEU A 38 -8.15 5.50 -6.95
N CYS A 39 -8.24 6.65 -7.60
CA CYS A 39 -8.35 7.92 -6.92
C CYS A 39 -9.76 8.11 -6.34
N GLY A 40 -9.90 8.15 -5.02
CA GLY A 40 -11.21 8.43 -4.38
C GLY A 40 -11.84 9.78 -4.77
N ALA A 41 -11.03 10.76 -5.17
CA ALA A 41 -11.51 12.12 -5.48
C ALA A 41 -12.04 12.29 -6.91
N CYS A 42 -11.38 11.70 -7.91
CA CYS A 42 -11.74 11.85 -9.33
C CYS A 42 -11.97 10.53 -10.05
N GLN A 43 -11.86 9.39 -9.37
CA GLN A 43 -11.99 8.02 -9.90
C GLN A 43 -11.01 7.66 -11.03
N ALA A 44 -9.96 8.46 -11.24
CA ALA A 44 -8.90 8.08 -12.16
C ALA A 44 -8.16 6.84 -11.65
N VAL A 45 -7.94 5.88 -12.55
CA VAL A 45 -7.08 4.72 -12.30
C VAL A 45 -5.63 5.13 -12.53
N VAL A 46 -4.81 5.06 -11.48
CA VAL A 46 -3.38 5.39 -11.53
C VAL A 46 -2.57 4.11 -11.58
N LYS A 47 -1.85 3.90 -12.70
CA LYS A 47 -0.97 2.73 -12.89
C LYS A 47 0.38 2.94 -12.20
N LEU A 48 0.79 1.98 -11.39
CA LEU A 48 2.06 1.97 -10.64
C LEU A 48 3.18 1.32 -11.46
N HIS A 49 3.61 2.03 -12.50
CA HIS A 49 4.72 1.62 -13.37
C HIS A 49 5.70 2.77 -13.62
N GLY A 50 6.88 2.47 -14.18
CA GLY A 50 7.91 3.49 -14.45
C GLY A 50 8.35 4.22 -13.18
N ASP A 51 8.19 5.54 -13.16
CA ASP A 51 8.54 6.39 -12.01
C ASP A 51 7.67 6.13 -10.77
N LEU A 52 6.45 5.64 -10.96
CA LEU A 52 5.53 5.23 -9.89
C LEU A 52 5.56 3.71 -9.62
N GLY A 53 6.47 2.98 -10.27
CA GLY A 53 6.59 1.53 -10.06
C GLY A 53 7.26 1.17 -8.75
N TRP A 54 6.91 0.01 -8.18
CA TRP A 54 7.46 -0.45 -6.89
C TRP A 54 9.00 -0.48 -6.81
N LYS A 55 9.68 -0.79 -7.93
CA LYS A 55 11.15 -0.73 -8.01
C LYS A 55 11.70 0.66 -7.77
N THR A 56 10.95 1.70 -8.12
CA THR A 56 11.30 3.11 -7.95
C THR A 56 10.84 3.63 -6.61
N ILE A 57 9.63 3.25 -6.18
CA ILE A 57 9.07 3.59 -4.86
C ILE A 57 10.02 3.11 -3.75
N LEU A 58 10.39 1.83 -3.78
CA LEU A 58 11.20 1.18 -2.74
C LEU A 58 12.71 1.35 -2.92
N ARG A 59 13.16 2.20 -3.86
CA ARG A 59 14.59 2.45 -4.11
C ARG A 59 14.95 3.86 -3.70
N TYR A 60 16.02 3.98 -2.91
CA TYR A 60 16.58 5.27 -2.53
C TYR A 60 17.64 5.71 -3.54
N GLN A 61 17.58 6.97 -3.95
CA GLN A 61 18.62 7.62 -4.73
C GLN A 61 19.59 8.39 -3.83
N LYS A 62 20.76 8.72 -4.38
CA LYS A 62 21.76 9.54 -3.69
C LYS A 62 21.15 10.88 -3.27
N GLY A 63 21.27 11.22 -1.98
CA GLY A 63 20.73 12.45 -1.42
C GLY A 63 19.25 12.38 -1.01
N GLU A 64 18.57 11.26 -1.24
CA GLU A 64 17.25 10.98 -0.68
C GLU A 64 17.44 10.24 0.65
N GLY A 65 17.08 10.88 1.77
CA GLY A 65 17.22 10.25 3.09
C GLY A 65 16.52 11.03 4.20
N CYS A 66 16.21 10.35 5.30
CA CYS A 66 15.72 10.98 6.53
C CYS A 66 16.86 11.80 7.17
N MET A 67 16.59 13.03 7.64
CA MET A 67 17.57 13.87 8.34
C MET A 67 18.24 13.17 9.54
N GLU A 68 17.53 12.22 10.16
CA GLU A 68 17.99 11.46 11.33
C GLU A 68 19.08 10.43 10.97
N HIS A 69 19.16 10.00 9.71
CA HIS A 69 20.09 8.99 9.24
C HIS A 69 21.06 9.56 8.20
N LYS A 70 21.79 10.65 8.53
CA LYS A 70 22.90 11.23 7.71
C LYS A 70 23.94 10.23 7.17
N VAL A 71 23.80 8.93 7.50
CA VAL A 71 24.59 7.78 7.06
C VAL A 71 24.02 7.12 5.79
N LEU A 72 22.80 7.41 5.37
CA LEU A 72 22.24 6.81 4.17
C LEU A 72 22.65 7.56 2.90
N VAL A 73 23.43 6.85 2.08
CA VAL A 73 23.70 7.10 0.65
C VAL A 73 24.78 8.15 0.33
N ASN A 74 25.99 7.98 0.84
CA ASN A 74 27.14 8.72 0.30
C ASN A 74 27.64 8.17 -1.05
N SER A 75 27.24 6.96 -1.51
CA SER A 75 27.81 6.42 -2.76
C SER A 75 26.97 5.51 -3.67
N GLN A 76 25.92 4.78 -3.25
CA GLN A 76 25.26 3.83 -4.17
C GLN A 76 23.75 3.66 -3.98
N LEU A 77 23.03 3.40 -5.08
CA LEU A 77 21.60 3.05 -5.12
C LEU A 77 21.33 1.80 -4.26
N CYS A 78 20.45 1.91 -3.25
CA CYS A 78 20.05 0.77 -2.41
C CYS A 78 18.52 0.61 -2.35
N LEU A 79 18.04 -0.61 -2.11
CA LEU A 79 16.62 -0.83 -1.84
C LEU A 79 16.33 -0.44 -0.38
N ALA A 80 15.14 0.09 -0.12
CA ALA A 80 14.64 0.42 1.22
C ALA A 80 14.73 -0.78 2.17
N MET A 81 14.50 -1.98 1.62
CA MET A 81 14.58 -3.23 2.38
C MET A 81 16.02 -3.66 2.68
N ASP A 82 17.01 -3.26 1.88
CA ASP A 82 18.42 -3.55 2.17
C ASP A 82 18.85 -2.77 3.41
N TYR A 83 18.47 -1.49 3.50
CA TYR A 83 18.66 -0.71 4.73
C TYR A 83 17.93 -1.34 5.91
N PHE A 84 16.67 -1.71 5.71
CA PHE A 84 15.88 -2.31 6.76
C PHE A 84 16.50 -3.62 7.29
N LEU A 85 17.05 -4.44 6.41
CA LEU A 85 17.80 -5.64 6.79
C LEU A 85 19.16 -5.30 7.42
N ALA A 86 19.86 -4.27 6.98
CA ALA A 86 21.18 -3.91 7.53
C ALA A 86 21.09 -3.42 8.99
N PHE A 87 20.05 -2.64 9.32
CA PHE A 87 19.95 -1.95 10.61
C PHE A 87 18.79 -2.44 11.49
N GLY A 88 17.87 -3.22 10.94
CA GLY A 88 16.73 -3.79 11.66
C GLY A 88 15.90 -2.73 12.40
N PRO A 89 15.32 -3.07 13.57
CA PRO A 89 14.52 -2.13 14.35
C PRO A 89 15.30 -0.96 14.97
N ARG A 90 16.64 -1.03 14.95
CA ARG A 90 17.52 0.07 15.39
C ARG A 90 17.66 1.15 14.32
N GLY A 91 17.35 0.83 13.06
CA GLY A 91 17.45 1.75 11.91
C GLY A 91 16.38 2.83 11.83
N GLY A 92 15.52 2.96 12.84
CA GLY A 92 14.52 4.01 12.94
C GLY A 92 13.43 3.94 11.88
N LYS A 93 12.78 5.08 11.62
CA LYS A 93 11.80 5.24 10.54
C LYS A 93 12.49 5.77 9.30
N LEU A 94 12.19 5.15 8.17
CA LEU A 94 12.54 5.63 6.85
C LEU A 94 11.39 6.49 6.33
N TYR A 95 11.71 7.70 5.89
CA TYR A 95 10.79 8.67 5.34
C TYR A 95 11.35 9.21 4.03
N ARG A 96 10.57 9.15 2.95
CA ARG A 96 10.93 9.69 1.64
C ARG A 96 9.74 10.41 1.03
N LYS A 97 9.92 11.68 0.69
CA LYS A 97 8.97 12.47 -0.10
C LYS A 97 9.62 12.84 -1.43
N TRP A 98 9.01 12.45 -2.55
CA TRP A 98 9.57 12.66 -3.88
C TRP A 98 8.45 12.77 -4.93
N ARG A 99 8.38 13.89 -5.66
CA ARG A 99 7.44 14.10 -6.78
C ARG A 99 5.99 13.61 -6.52
N GLY A 100 5.41 14.07 -5.41
CA GLY A 100 4.05 13.70 -5.00
C GLY A 100 3.90 12.29 -4.42
N LEU A 101 4.99 11.52 -4.32
CA LEU A 101 5.05 10.28 -3.54
C LEU A 101 5.52 10.58 -2.12
N LEU A 102 4.87 9.95 -1.15
CA LEU A 102 5.28 9.85 0.24
C LEU A 102 5.37 8.36 0.62
N LEU A 103 6.58 7.92 0.94
CA LEU A 103 6.88 6.59 1.46
C LEU A 103 7.33 6.70 2.92
N GLU A 104 6.70 5.91 3.77
CA GLU A 104 7.09 5.70 5.16
C GLU A 104 7.32 4.20 5.37
N VAL A 105 8.49 3.84 5.90
CA VAL A 105 8.80 2.47 6.30
C VAL A 105 9.31 2.46 7.73
N ASP A 106 8.75 1.62 8.58
CA ASP A 106 9.22 1.47 9.97
C ASP A 106 9.23 0.02 10.42
N ALA A 107 10.00 -0.25 11.48
CA ALA A 107 10.18 -1.59 12.02
C ALA A 107 9.17 -1.96 13.12
N GLN A 108 8.09 -1.19 13.26
CA GLN A 108 7.10 -1.52 14.28
C GLN A 108 6.36 -2.80 13.88
N PRO A 109 5.96 -3.63 14.87
CA PRO A 109 5.11 -4.77 14.61
C PRO A 109 3.86 -4.36 13.83
N ILE A 110 3.44 -5.21 12.90
CA ILE A 110 2.13 -5.05 12.25
C ILE A 110 1.05 -5.27 13.31
N GLY A 111 0.09 -4.34 13.36
CA GLY A 111 -1.08 -4.45 14.21
C GLY A 111 -2.27 -4.97 13.41
N CYS A 112 -3.23 -5.61 14.10
CA CYS A 112 -4.53 -5.88 13.53
C CYS A 112 -5.18 -4.57 13.04
N GLY A 113 -5.72 -4.59 11.82
CA GLY A 113 -6.37 -3.41 11.21
C GLY A 113 -7.60 -2.90 11.97
N GLU A 114 -8.20 -3.76 12.81
CA GLU A 114 -9.41 -3.45 13.58
C GLU A 114 -9.10 -3.06 15.03
N CYS A 115 -8.45 -3.95 15.81
CA CYS A 115 -8.20 -3.71 17.24
C CYS A 115 -6.81 -3.16 17.57
N GLY A 116 -5.89 -3.10 16.59
CA GLY A 116 -4.52 -2.64 16.80
C GLY A 116 -3.61 -3.61 17.57
N HIS A 117 -4.08 -4.79 17.95
CA HIS A 117 -3.28 -5.80 18.63
C HIS A 117 -2.04 -6.17 17.80
N ARG A 118 -0.87 -6.22 18.45
CA ARG A 118 0.40 -6.55 17.79
C ARG A 118 0.39 -8.00 17.36
N LEU A 119 0.66 -8.25 16.08
CA LEU A 119 0.72 -9.60 15.53
C LEU A 119 2.17 -10.09 15.55
N ASP A 120 2.34 -11.38 15.82
CA ASP A 120 3.65 -12.04 15.88
C ASP A 120 4.17 -12.36 14.46
N ALA A 121 5.28 -11.74 14.07
CA ALA A 121 5.85 -11.89 12.75
C ALA A 121 6.30 -13.34 12.46
N ASP A 122 6.82 -14.05 13.47
CA ASP A 122 7.28 -15.43 13.32
C ASP A 122 6.11 -16.40 13.08
N HIS A 123 4.97 -16.16 13.73
CA HIS A 123 3.73 -16.89 13.48
C HIS A 123 3.19 -16.64 12.06
N LEU A 124 3.01 -15.36 11.69
CA LEU A 124 2.50 -14.98 10.36
C LEU A 124 3.38 -15.50 9.23
N ALA A 125 4.71 -15.49 9.41
CA ALA A 125 5.66 -16.00 8.43
C ALA A 125 5.50 -17.50 8.19
N ARG A 126 5.36 -18.28 9.27
CA ARG A 126 5.17 -19.73 9.19
C ARG A 126 3.85 -20.07 8.52
N GLU A 127 2.77 -19.42 8.94
CA GLU A 127 1.44 -19.62 8.37
C GLU A 127 1.44 -19.36 6.86
N ALA A 128 2.03 -18.25 6.41
CA ALA A 128 2.18 -17.95 4.98
C ALA A 128 3.02 -19.00 4.23
N MET A 129 4.04 -19.58 4.87
CA MET A 129 4.93 -20.56 4.24
C MET A 129 4.34 -21.97 4.20
N GLU A 130 3.46 -22.32 5.14
CA GLU A 130 2.87 -23.66 5.30
C GLU A 130 1.56 -23.82 4.50
N GLU A 131 0.67 -22.83 4.59
CA GLU A 131 -0.71 -22.91 4.06
C GLU A 131 -0.83 -22.46 2.58
N GLY A 132 0.23 -21.84 2.02
CA GLY A 132 0.33 -21.57 0.59
C GLY A 132 0.10 -20.10 0.18
N PRO A 133 -0.35 -19.82 -1.05
CA PRO A 133 -0.16 -18.52 -1.69
C PRO A 133 -0.97 -17.37 -1.07
N ALA A 134 -2.12 -17.63 -0.46
CA ALA A 134 -2.95 -16.64 0.22
C ALA A 134 -3.74 -17.30 1.35
N VAL A 135 -3.69 -16.70 2.54
CA VAL A 135 -4.22 -17.23 3.81
C VAL A 135 -4.71 -16.07 4.64
N ASP A 136 -5.88 -16.21 5.27
CA ASP A 136 -6.33 -15.27 6.29
C ASP A 136 -5.87 -15.76 7.66
N ALA A 137 -4.91 -15.08 8.26
CA ALA A 137 -4.57 -15.31 9.67
C ALA A 137 -5.59 -14.59 10.55
N PHE A 138 -5.90 -15.12 11.73
CA PHE A 138 -6.86 -14.48 12.62
C PHE A 138 -6.16 -13.76 13.76
N CYS A 139 -6.58 -12.53 14.04
CA CYS A 139 -6.07 -11.79 15.18
C CYS A 139 -6.43 -12.53 16.49
N PRO A 140 -5.46 -12.88 17.35
CA PRO A 140 -5.72 -13.64 18.57
C PRO A 140 -6.53 -12.86 19.61
N ALA A 141 -6.59 -11.52 19.51
CA ALA A 141 -7.29 -10.68 20.47
C ALA A 141 -8.76 -10.40 20.10
N CYS A 142 -9.09 -10.26 18.81
CA CYS A 142 -10.44 -9.90 18.37
C CYS A 142 -11.05 -10.84 17.32
N GLY A 143 -10.30 -11.83 16.82
CA GLY A 143 -10.76 -12.75 15.78
C GLY A 143 -10.90 -12.15 14.38
N HIS A 144 -10.51 -10.88 14.16
CA HIS A 144 -10.56 -10.27 12.84
C HIS A 144 -9.56 -10.94 11.90
N ALA A 145 -10.00 -11.25 10.68
CA ALA A 145 -9.14 -11.78 9.62
C ALA A 145 -8.09 -10.74 9.21
N VAL A 146 -6.85 -11.20 9.07
CA VAL A 146 -5.70 -10.42 8.63
C VAL A 146 -5.22 -11.08 7.34
N PRO A 147 -5.36 -10.42 6.19
CA PRO A 147 -4.99 -11.02 4.92
C PRO A 147 -3.46 -11.16 4.86
N ILE A 148 -3.00 -12.36 4.53
CA ILE A 148 -1.58 -12.68 4.33
C ILE A 148 -1.42 -13.43 3.02
N ARG A 149 -0.37 -13.09 2.28
CA ARG A 149 -0.04 -13.84 1.06
C ARG A 149 1.45 -13.94 0.83
N VAL A 150 1.83 -14.97 0.09
CA VAL A 150 3.21 -15.15 -0.36
C VAL A 150 3.45 -14.23 -1.57
N PRO A 151 4.51 -13.40 -1.57
CA PRO A 151 4.82 -12.56 -2.70
C PRO A 151 5.21 -13.42 -3.90
N THR A 152 4.67 -13.06 -5.06
CA THR A 152 5.05 -13.64 -6.36
C THR A 152 6.54 -13.41 -6.65
N ARG A 153 7.10 -14.18 -7.58
CA ARG A 153 8.49 -13.99 -8.02
C ARG A 153 8.76 -12.56 -8.51
N GLN A 154 7.80 -11.97 -9.21
CA GLN A 154 7.92 -10.61 -9.72
C GLN A 154 7.93 -9.60 -8.58
N GLU A 155 7.05 -9.73 -7.58
CA GLU A 155 7.03 -8.85 -6.41
C GLU A 155 8.32 -8.95 -5.60
N ARG A 156 8.86 -10.15 -5.36
CA ARG A 156 10.17 -10.32 -4.70
C ARG A 156 11.31 -9.61 -5.43
N SER A 157 11.25 -9.54 -6.76
CA SER A 157 12.24 -8.79 -7.56
C SER A 157 12.08 -7.27 -7.47
N ARG A 158 10.91 -6.80 -7.02
CA ARG A 158 10.58 -5.37 -6.84
C ARG A 158 10.81 -4.91 -5.39
N THR A 159 10.60 -5.81 -4.42
CA THR A 159 10.78 -5.55 -2.98
C THR A 159 12.16 -6.00 -2.49
N HIS A 160 12.33 -7.30 -2.22
CA HIS A 160 13.58 -7.93 -1.83
C HIS A 160 13.45 -9.47 -1.89
N ALA A 161 14.55 -10.17 -2.17
CA ALA A 161 14.55 -11.63 -2.30
C ALA A 161 14.20 -12.38 -0.99
N GLN A 162 14.40 -11.73 0.16
CA GLN A 162 14.09 -12.28 1.48
C GLN A 162 12.64 -12.07 1.92
N CYS A 163 11.81 -11.42 1.09
CA CYS A 163 10.40 -11.25 1.39
C CYS A 163 9.69 -12.60 1.34
N VAL A 164 9.14 -13.02 2.48
CA VAL A 164 8.44 -14.30 2.63
C VAL A 164 6.92 -14.13 2.66
N ALA A 165 6.42 -13.00 3.15
CA ALA A 165 4.99 -12.71 3.19
C ALA A 165 4.69 -11.21 3.03
N ILE A 166 3.50 -10.91 2.54
CA ILE A 166 2.88 -9.58 2.53
C ILE A 166 1.62 -9.67 3.40
N VAL A 167 1.47 -8.72 4.33
CA VAL A 167 0.46 -8.77 5.40
C VAL A 167 -0.35 -7.48 5.44
N GLY A 168 -1.67 -7.63 5.62
CA GLY A 168 -2.58 -6.51 5.91
C GLY A 168 -2.87 -5.61 4.72
N GLU A 169 -2.74 -6.12 3.49
CA GLU A 169 -3.13 -5.39 2.31
C GLU A 169 -4.64 -5.17 2.28
N THR A 170 -5.04 -3.95 1.93
CA THR A 170 -6.45 -3.56 1.76
C THR A 170 -6.67 -2.75 0.48
N ALA A 171 -5.67 -2.74 -0.40
CA ALA A 171 -5.83 -2.17 -1.73
C ALA A 171 -6.85 -2.99 -2.53
N LEU A 172 -7.63 -2.31 -3.38
CA LEU A 172 -8.52 -2.96 -4.32
C LEU A 172 -7.69 -3.79 -5.31
N CYS A 173 -8.10 -5.04 -5.52
CA CYS A 173 -7.46 -5.97 -6.45
C CYS A 173 -8.33 -6.15 -7.70
N GLY A 174 -7.70 -6.45 -8.84
CA GLY A 174 -8.39 -6.66 -10.12
C GLY A 174 -8.32 -5.46 -11.05
N ASP A 175 -9.14 -5.49 -12.11
CA ASP A 175 -9.25 -4.39 -13.06
C ASP A 175 -10.14 -3.28 -12.49
N LEU A 176 -9.51 -2.18 -12.08
CA LEU A 176 -10.19 -1.02 -11.47
C LEU A 176 -10.82 -0.09 -12.53
N SER A 177 -10.77 -0.45 -13.81
CA SER A 177 -11.40 0.32 -14.88
C SER A 177 -12.92 0.19 -14.90
N GLU A 178 -13.49 -0.83 -14.26
CA GLU A 178 -14.92 -1.03 -14.15
C GLU A 178 -15.42 -0.69 -12.72
N PRO A 179 -16.28 0.32 -12.55
CA PRO A 179 -16.84 0.67 -11.24
C PRO A 179 -17.90 -0.33 -10.77
N GLU A 180 -17.98 -0.58 -9.46
CA GLU A 180 -19.09 -1.34 -8.85
C GLU A 180 -20.39 -0.50 -8.89
N THR A 181 -21.47 -1.04 -9.45
CA THR A 181 -22.68 -0.27 -9.81
C THR A 181 -23.86 -0.40 -8.82
N ASP A 182 -23.67 -1.05 -7.67
CA ASP A 182 -24.81 -1.52 -6.85
C ASP A 182 -25.57 -0.42 -6.11
N THR A 183 -25.08 0.83 -6.09
CA THR A 183 -25.73 1.95 -5.40
C THR A 183 -26.11 3.07 -6.37
N THR A 184 -27.41 3.24 -6.61
CA THR A 184 -27.98 4.41 -7.32
C THR A 184 -28.66 5.34 -6.33
N VAL A 185 -28.44 6.65 -6.49
CA VAL A 185 -29.09 7.71 -5.72
C VAL A 185 -29.80 8.66 -6.69
N LEU A 186 -30.96 9.18 -6.27
CA LEU A 186 -31.66 10.24 -6.99
C LEU A 186 -31.10 11.62 -6.56
N PHE A 187 -30.68 12.41 -7.53
CA PHE A 187 -30.17 13.77 -7.34
C PHE A 187 -30.97 14.74 -8.20
N SER A 188 -31.34 15.90 -7.68
CA SER A 188 -32.07 16.91 -8.46
C SER A 188 -31.09 17.81 -9.21
N CYS A 189 -31.32 18.01 -10.51
CA CYS A 189 -30.55 18.95 -11.33
C CYS A 189 -30.62 20.36 -10.72
N LEU A 190 -29.46 21.02 -10.58
CA LEU A 190 -29.37 22.36 -9.99
C LEU A 190 -29.91 23.47 -10.92
N GLY A 191 -30.09 23.17 -12.21
CA GLY A 191 -30.66 24.10 -13.20
C GLY A 191 -32.19 24.04 -13.28
N CYS A 192 -32.73 22.86 -13.63
CA CYS A 192 -34.17 22.69 -13.90
C CYS A 192 -34.95 21.91 -12.84
N GLY A 193 -34.28 21.38 -11.80
CA GLY A 193 -34.91 20.57 -10.75
C GLY A 193 -35.27 19.14 -11.16
N ALA A 194 -35.11 18.76 -12.43
CA ALA A 194 -35.42 17.41 -12.91
C ALA A 194 -34.58 16.35 -12.19
N PRO A 195 -35.13 15.15 -11.93
CA PRO A 195 -34.41 14.07 -11.28
C PRO A 195 -33.32 13.51 -12.21
N ALA A 196 -32.14 13.29 -11.66
CA ALA A 196 -31.04 12.59 -12.29
C ALA A 196 -30.71 11.33 -11.48
N LYS A 197 -30.53 10.21 -12.19
CA LYS A 197 -30.01 8.97 -11.59
C LYS A 197 -28.50 9.08 -11.54
N VAL A 198 -27.94 8.93 -10.35
CA VAL A 198 -26.50 9.02 -10.11
C VAL A 198 -26.04 7.72 -9.45
N ASP A 199 -25.07 7.05 -10.05
CA ASP A 199 -24.39 5.88 -9.51
C ASP A 199 -22.87 6.13 -9.51
N ALA A 200 -22.09 5.11 -9.14
CA ALA A 200 -20.63 5.18 -9.12
C ALA A 200 -19.97 5.24 -10.52
N THR A 201 -20.73 5.23 -11.61
CA THR A 201 -20.19 5.40 -12.97
C THR A 201 -20.25 6.86 -13.44
N VAL A 202 -21.15 7.64 -12.84
CA VAL A 202 -21.40 9.03 -13.24
C VAL A 202 -20.22 9.92 -12.82
N PRO A 203 -19.68 10.75 -13.74
CA PRO A 203 -18.62 11.69 -13.39
C PRO A 203 -19.11 12.75 -12.39
N ARG A 204 -18.18 13.31 -11.62
CA ARG A 204 -18.49 14.37 -10.63
C ARG A 204 -19.17 15.60 -11.24
N LEU A 205 -18.95 15.85 -12.54
CA LEU A 205 -19.67 16.83 -13.34
C LEU A 205 -20.67 16.10 -14.24
N LEU A 206 -21.94 16.09 -13.81
CA LEU A 206 -23.05 15.46 -14.51
C LEU A 206 -23.69 16.46 -15.48
N ARG A 207 -23.93 16.07 -16.73
CA ARG A 207 -24.77 16.85 -17.66
C ARG A 207 -26.23 16.41 -17.51
N CYS A 208 -27.13 17.36 -17.31
CA CYS A 208 -28.57 17.09 -17.20
C CYS A 208 -29.17 16.74 -18.57
N GLU A 209 -29.85 15.60 -18.67
CA GLU A 209 -30.51 15.15 -19.91
C GLU A 209 -31.74 16.00 -20.31
N PHE A 210 -32.29 16.80 -19.39
CA PHE A 210 -33.50 17.59 -19.62
C PHE A 210 -33.23 19.03 -20.04
N CYS A 211 -32.19 19.66 -19.50
CA CYS A 211 -31.91 21.09 -19.72
C CYS A 211 -30.46 21.38 -20.13
N ASP A 212 -29.65 20.34 -20.34
CA ASP A 212 -28.23 20.41 -20.69
C ASP A 212 -27.30 21.10 -19.69
N ALA A 213 -27.82 21.60 -18.57
CA ALA A 213 -27.00 22.20 -17.51
C ALA A 213 -26.04 21.16 -16.91
N THR A 214 -24.78 21.56 -16.70
CA THR A 214 -23.82 20.76 -15.94
C THR A 214 -24.01 21.01 -14.45
N SER A 215 -24.33 19.94 -13.71
CA SER A 215 -24.42 19.95 -12.25
C SER A 215 -23.18 19.31 -11.64
N TYR A 216 -22.61 19.97 -10.63
CA TYR A 216 -21.55 19.40 -9.81
C TYR A 216 -22.16 18.54 -8.70
N LEU A 217 -21.70 17.30 -8.56
CA LEU A 217 -22.10 16.42 -7.47
C LEU A 217 -21.44 16.89 -6.16
N PRO A 218 -22.23 17.26 -5.12
CA PRO A 218 -21.67 17.68 -3.84
C PRO A 218 -20.83 16.59 -3.18
N ASP A 219 -19.80 16.98 -2.44
CA ASP A 219 -18.82 16.09 -1.81
C ASP A 219 -19.45 14.97 -0.98
N ALA A 220 -20.51 15.26 -0.23
CA ALA A 220 -21.20 14.26 0.58
C ALA A 220 -21.85 13.15 -0.26
N LEU A 221 -22.43 13.51 -1.42
CA LEU A 221 -23.00 12.54 -2.36
C LEU A 221 -21.88 11.78 -3.07
N TRP A 222 -20.85 12.49 -3.52
CA TRP A 222 -19.69 11.91 -4.17
C TRP A 222 -19.00 10.87 -3.28
N LEU A 223 -18.69 11.20 -2.02
CA LEU A 223 -18.02 10.30 -1.08
C LEU A 223 -18.91 9.14 -0.62
N ARG A 224 -20.22 9.25 -0.78
CA ARG A 224 -21.15 8.13 -0.53
C ARG A 224 -21.10 7.11 -1.67
N LEU A 225 -20.97 7.56 -2.91
CA LEU A 225 -20.80 6.70 -4.09
C LEU A 225 -19.36 6.21 -4.24
N HIS A 226 -18.40 7.01 -3.76
CA HIS A 226 -16.97 6.77 -3.86
C HIS A 226 -16.29 6.94 -2.50
N PRO A 227 -16.45 5.97 -1.57
CA PRO A 227 -15.85 6.06 -0.26
C PRO A 227 -14.34 6.30 -0.33
N ALA A 228 -13.87 7.35 0.34
CA ALA A 228 -12.46 7.66 0.39
C ALA A 228 -11.70 6.53 1.10
N GLN A 229 -10.69 5.99 0.42
CA GLN A 229 -9.79 5.00 0.99
C GLN A 229 -9.04 5.62 2.19
N ARG A 230 -9.04 4.91 3.32
CA ARG A 230 -8.25 5.33 4.49
C ARG A 230 -6.82 4.84 4.30
N LYS A 231 -5.83 5.70 4.60
CA LYS A 231 -4.42 5.28 4.63
C LYS A 231 -4.22 4.23 5.72
N ARG A 232 -3.88 3.00 5.33
CA ARG A 232 -3.62 1.88 6.24
C ARG A 232 -2.20 1.35 6.03
N PRO A 233 -1.46 1.08 7.12
CA PRO A 233 -0.19 0.38 6.99
C PRO A 233 -0.43 -1.08 6.58
N TRP A 234 0.41 -1.56 5.69
CA TRP A 234 0.58 -2.98 5.38
C TRP A 234 2.06 -3.32 5.61
N ALA A 235 2.45 -4.60 5.61
CA ALA A 235 3.83 -4.97 5.90
C ALA A 235 4.39 -6.04 4.98
N LEU A 236 5.71 -5.97 4.81
CA LEU A 236 6.51 -7.08 4.31
C LEU A 236 7.12 -7.81 5.50
N ILE A 237 7.03 -9.14 5.49
CA ILE A 237 7.80 -9.99 6.40
C ILE A 237 9.04 -10.44 5.64
N LEU A 238 10.21 -10.11 6.19
CA LEU A 238 11.50 -10.46 5.64
C LEU A 238 12.15 -11.54 6.50
N ARG A 239 12.68 -12.58 5.87
CA ARG A 239 13.57 -13.53 6.53
C ARG A 239 14.88 -12.82 6.90
N SER A 240 15.31 -13.00 8.14
CA SER A 240 16.53 -12.42 8.67
C SER A 240 17.44 -13.47 9.31
N THR A 241 18.70 -13.47 8.90
CA THR A 241 19.76 -14.29 9.48
C THR A 241 21.01 -13.42 9.67
N PRO A 242 21.96 -13.79 10.53
CA PRO A 242 23.22 -13.05 10.70
C PRO A 242 23.95 -12.78 9.37
N ASP A 243 23.95 -13.75 8.45
CA ASP A 243 24.55 -13.61 7.12
C ASP A 243 23.81 -12.59 6.24
N ILE A 244 22.47 -12.55 6.31
CA ILE A 244 21.66 -11.57 5.58
C ILE A 244 21.96 -10.16 6.09
N HIS A 245 22.03 -9.99 7.42
CA HIS A 245 22.41 -8.72 8.03
C HIS A 245 23.82 -8.27 7.57
N ALA A 246 24.81 -9.16 7.68
CA ALA A 246 26.19 -8.87 7.28
C ALA A 246 26.32 -8.52 5.79
N LYS A 247 25.55 -9.20 4.92
CA LYS A 247 25.51 -8.89 3.48
C LYS A 247 24.87 -7.53 3.21
N ALA A 248 23.73 -7.24 3.86
CA ALA A 248 23.04 -5.97 3.69
C ALA A 248 23.90 -4.79 4.16
N GLN A 249 24.63 -4.94 5.27
CA GLN A 249 25.59 -3.93 5.76
C GLN A 249 26.75 -3.63 4.81
N ARG A 250 27.08 -4.54 3.88
CA ARG A 250 28.09 -4.28 2.83
C ARG A 250 27.52 -3.58 1.61
N GLN A 251 26.20 -3.62 1.42
CA GLN A 251 25.50 -3.07 0.26
C GLN A 251 25.00 -1.65 0.50
N VAL A 252 24.86 -1.26 1.76
CA VAL A 252 24.45 0.08 2.22
C VAL A 252 25.67 0.86 2.65
#